data_AF-A0A1Z9C7Z6-F1
#
_entry.id   AF-A0A1Z9C7Z6-F1
#
_cell.length_a   1.000
_cell.length_b   1.000
_cell.length_c   1.000
_cell.angle_alpha   90.00
_cell.angle_beta   90.00
_cell.angle_gamma   90.00
#
_symmetry.space_group_name_H-M   'P 1'
#
loop_
_entity.id
_entity.type
_entity.pdbx_description
1 polymer ?
#
loop_
_entity_poly.entity_id
_entity_poly.type
_entity_poly.pdbx_seq_one_letter_code
_entity_poly.pdbx_strand_id
1 'polypeptide(L)'
;MAGNWTIEEKKEIVKAFTVLATIQKSYGNIIEIKPTLRAWEVILYDCPAMAVVNAMHVWSRKESSMPTPSDILKIIKPEKPEITRAEFLHAKEQHALEGFPICGYYGKIIQDYEAQEGIKRELPTYYEVIESRASEPMPVDLKARLGDEIKKIENENKSVD
;
A
#
# COMPACT_ATOMS: atom_id res chain seq x y z
N MET A 1 -15.49 11.37 -0.98
CA MET A 1 -15.16 10.74 0.31
C MET A 1 -13.97 11.49 0.88
N ALA A 2 -14.15 12.24 1.97
CA ALA A 2 -13.09 13.02 2.61
C ALA A 2 -12.44 12.15 3.70
N GLY A 3 -11.10 12.14 3.76
CA GLY A 3 -10.30 11.21 4.55
C GLY A 3 -10.58 11.23 6.07
N ASN A 4 -10.20 10.13 6.73
CA ASN A 4 -10.43 9.83 8.15
C ASN A 4 -9.75 10.80 9.14
N TRP A 5 -8.98 11.77 8.67
CA TRP A 5 -8.30 12.72 9.54
C TRP A 5 -9.15 13.97 9.79
N THR A 6 -9.23 14.35 11.06
CA THR A 6 -9.84 15.61 11.51
C THR A 6 -9.09 16.82 10.97
N ILE A 7 -9.71 17.99 11.03
CA ILE A 7 -9.10 19.24 10.57
C ILE A 7 -7.84 19.55 11.39
N GLU A 8 -7.86 19.24 12.68
CA GLU A 8 -6.75 19.38 13.62
C GLU A 8 -5.57 18.46 13.24
N GLU A 9 -5.85 17.19 12.95
CA GLU A 9 -4.83 16.23 12.50
C GLU A 9 -4.19 16.63 11.17
N LYS A 10 -4.99 17.15 10.23
CA LYS A 10 -4.48 17.69 8.97
C LYS A 10 -3.54 18.87 9.20
N LYS A 11 -3.82 19.74 10.18
CA LYS A 11 -2.92 20.86 10.52
C LYS A 11 -1.58 20.35 11.04
N GLU A 12 -1.57 19.32 11.88
CA GLU A 12 -0.32 18.74 12.39
C GLU A 12 0.51 18.08 11.29
N ILE A 13 -0.13 17.33 10.40
CA ILE A 13 0.54 16.76 9.21
C ILE A 13 1.11 17.89 8.34
N VAL A 14 0.32 18.94 8.07
CA VAL A 14 0.78 20.09 7.28
C VAL A 14 1.96 20.80 7.93
N LYS A 15 2.00 20.96 9.26
CA LYS A 15 3.16 21.52 9.96
C LYS A 15 4.41 20.68 9.71
N ALA A 16 4.33 19.36 9.87
CA ALA A 16 5.44 18.45 9.59
C ALA A 16 5.89 18.55 8.12
N PHE A 17 4.94 18.59 7.19
CA PHE A 17 5.19 18.83 5.77
C PHE A 17 5.93 20.14 5.50
N THR A 18 5.51 21.24 6.14
CA THR A 18 6.12 22.55 5.90
C THR A 18 7.58 22.58 6.33
N VAL A 19 7.94 21.95 7.46
CA VAL A 19 9.32 21.85 7.93
C VAL A 19 10.18 21.08 6.93
N LEU A 20 9.69 19.95 6.42
CA LEU A 20 10.40 19.14 5.44
C LEU A 20 10.47 19.81 4.06
N ALA A 21 9.41 20.48 3.63
CA ALA A 21 9.38 21.24 2.39
C ALA A 21 10.29 22.47 2.43
N THR A 22 10.46 23.13 3.59
CA THR A 22 11.44 24.22 3.73
C THR A 22 12.88 23.72 3.58
N ILE A 23 13.18 22.52 4.07
CA ILE A 23 14.47 21.87 3.87
C ILE A 23 14.69 21.56 2.39
N GLN A 24 13.65 21.17 1.64
CA GLN A 24 13.78 20.91 0.20
C GLN A 24 13.83 22.17 -0.68
N LYS A 25 13.15 23.26 -0.29
CA LYS A 25 13.25 24.55 -0.99
C LYS A 25 14.68 25.10 -0.97
N SER A 26 15.47 24.85 0.09
CA SER A 26 16.90 25.19 0.07
C SER A 26 17.72 24.39 -0.97
N TYR A 27 17.17 23.29 -1.51
CA TYR A 27 17.77 22.47 -2.56
C TYR A 27 17.10 22.63 -3.94
N GLY A 28 16.19 23.60 -4.12
CA GLY A 28 15.65 23.98 -5.44
C GLY A 28 14.38 23.26 -5.93
N ASN A 29 13.82 22.33 -5.15
CA ASN A 29 12.56 21.66 -5.50
C ASN A 29 11.35 22.32 -4.82
N ILE A 30 10.32 22.67 -5.60
CA ILE A 30 9.07 23.26 -5.09
C ILE A 30 8.01 22.17 -4.99
N ILE A 31 7.63 21.79 -3.77
CA ILE A 31 6.49 20.89 -3.52
C ILE A 31 5.22 21.70 -3.28
N GLU A 32 4.16 21.35 -4.00
CA GLU A 32 2.80 21.86 -3.74
C GLU A 32 2.13 21.08 -2.59
N ILE A 33 2.08 21.67 -1.40
CA ILE A 33 1.66 20.99 -0.17
C ILE A 33 0.21 20.46 -0.23
N LYS A 34 -0.73 21.22 -0.81
CA LYS A 34 -2.16 20.86 -0.87
C LYS A 34 -2.45 19.59 -1.69
N PRO A 35 -2.00 19.47 -2.96
CA PRO A 35 -2.20 18.23 -3.72
C PRO A 35 -1.43 17.05 -3.13
N THR A 36 -0.22 17.28 -2.60
CA THR A 36 0.54 16.20 -1.94
C THR A 36 -0.20 15.65 -0.72
N LEU A 37 -0.77 16.51 0.13
CA LEU A 37 -1.56 16.07 1.27
C LEU A 37 -2.77 15.22 0.85
N ARG A 38 -3.48 15.61 -0.22
CA ARG A 38 -4.61 14.83 -0.72
C ARG A 38 -4.19 13.46 -1.26
N ALA A 39 -3.07 13.37 -1.97
CA ALA A 39 -2.54 12.09 -2.42
C ALA A 39 -2.17 11.19 -1.24
N TRP A 40 -1.60 11.77 -0.18
CA TRP A 40 -1.25 11.05 1.04
C TRP A 40 -2.46 10.58 1.83
N GLU A 41 -3.54 11.36 1.88
CA GLU A 41 -4.81 10.95 2.50
C GLU A 41 -5.38 9.67 1.86
N VAL A 42 -5.18 9.49 0.55
CA VAL A 42 -5.63 8.28 -0.17
C VAL A 42 -4.72 7.10 0.14
N ILE A 43 -3.40 7.29 0.10
CA ILE A 43 -2.43 6.20 0.27
C ILE A 43 -2.31 5.74 1.72
N LEU A 44 -2.41 6.68 2.68
CA LEU A 44 -2.27 6.44 4.11
C LEU A 44 -3.62 6.39 4.83
N TYR A 45 -4.70 6.08 4.12
CA TYR A 45 -6.08 6.13 4.62
C TYR A 45 -6.29 5.36 5.94
N ASP A 46 -5.64 4.20 6.07
CA ASP A 46 -5.73 3.34 7.26
C ASP A 46 -4.74 3.72 8.38
N CYS A 47 -3.94 4.77 8.20
CA CYS A 47 -2.94 5.17 9.18
C CYS A 47 -3.45 6.33 10.04
N PRO A 48 -3.33 6.25 11.38
CA PRO A 48 -3.66 7.37 12.24
C PRO A 48 -2.68 8.52 12.01
N ALA A 49 -3.19 9.75 12.02
CA ALA A 49 -2.40 10.95 11.68
C ALA A 49 -1.14 11.09 12.55
N MET A 50 -1.23 10.77 13.84
CA MET A 50 -0.07 10.79 14.75
C MET A 50 1.02 9.78 14.38
N ALA A 51 0.66 8.61 13.83
CA ALA A 51 1.67 7.66 13.35
C ALA A 51 2.39 8.20 12.12
N VAL A 52 1.67 8.89 11.23
CA VAL A 52 2.25 9.58 10.06
C VAL A 52 3.23 10.66 10.50
N VAL A 53 2.83 11.55 11.43
CA VAL A 53 3.69 12.62 11.95
C VAL A 53 4.94 12.04 12.62
N ASN A 54 4.78 11.03 13.48
CA ASN A 54 5.91 10.37 14.13
C ASN A 54 6.86 9.72 13.12
N ALA A 55 6.32 9.06 12.08
CA ALA A 55 7.13 8.49 11.02
C ALA A 55 7.89 9.54 10.21
N MET A 56 7.29 10.70 9.93
CA MET A 56 7.96 11.83 9.29
C MET A 56 9.12 12.36 10.15
N HIS A 57 8.95 12.44 11.47
CA HIS A 57 10.04 12.80 12.38
C HIS A 57 11.17 11.76 12.44
N VAL A 58 10.83 10.46 12.36
CA VAL A 58 11.83 9.39 12.30
C VAL A 58 12.61 9.46 10.99
N TRP A 59 11.92 9.69 9.88
CA TRP A 59 12.54 9.87 8.56
C TRP A 59 13.49 11.06 8.54
N SER A 60 13.05 12.22 9.04
CA SER A 60 13.84 13.46 9.02
C SER A 60 15.16 13.38 9.81
N ARG A 61 15.29 12.39 10.71
CA ARG A 61 16.55 12.11 11.43
C ARG A 61 17.52 11.26 10.61
N LYS A 62 17.02 10.50 9.63
CA LYS A 62 17.81 9.59 8.79
C LYS A 62 18.16 10.22 7.45
N GLU A 63 17.21 10.93 6.86
CA GLU A 63 17.34 11.53 5.53
C GLU A 63 16.89 12.99 5.53
N SER A 64 17.56 13.80 4.71
CA SER A 64 17.23 15.22 4.47
C SER A 64 16.20 15.40 3.34
N SER A 65 15.81 14.32 2.68
CA SER A 65 14.84 14.28 1.59
C SER A 65 13.40 14.32 2.13
N MET A 66 12.44 14.76 1.30
CA MET A 66 11.02 14.61 1.62
C MET A 66 10.66 13.12 1.52
N PRO A 67 10.10 12.49 2.58
CA PRO A 67 9.68 11.10 2.51
C PRO A 67 8.57 10.93 1.48
N THR A 68 8.47 9.75 0.86
CA THR A 68 7.29 9.35 0.10
C THR A 68 6.28 8.65 1.03
N PRO A 69 4.99 8.52 0.65
CA PRO A 69 4.03 7.72 1.41
C PRO A 69 4.50 6.29 1.71
N SER A 70 5.21 5.67 0.76
CA SER A 70 5.75 4.32 0.92
C SER A 70 6.82 4.25 2.01
N ASP A 71 7.67 5.28 2.12
CA ASP A 71 8.69 5.37 3.16
C ASP A 71 8.07 5.51 4.55
N ILE A 72 7.00 6.29 4.64
CA ILE A 72 6.21 6.45 5.86
C ILE A 72 5.54 5.13 6.24
N LEU A 73 4.96 4.41 5.27
CA LEU A 73 4.36 3.09 5.52
C LEU A 73 5.38 2.09 6.07
N LYS A 74 6.61 2.05 5.53
CA LYS A 74 7.69 1.18 6.04
C LYS A 74 8.06 1.49 7.49
N ILE A 75 7.93 2.74 7.94
CA ILE A 75 8.20 3.12 9.33
C ILE A 75 7.02 2.73 10.24
N ILE A 76 5.78 2.96 9.80
CA ILE A 76 4.57 2.68 10.60
C ILE A 76 4.31 1.17 10.68
N LYS A 77 4.47 0.48 9.56
CA LYS A 77 4.22 -0.95 9.37
C LYS A 77 5.48 -1.56 8.73
N PRO A 78 6.54 -1.81 9.52
CA PRO A 78 7.71 -2.48 8.98
C PRO A 78 7.28 -3.83 8.41
N GLU A 79 7.73 -4.12 7.19
CA GLU A 79 7.54 -5.44 6.59
C GLU A 79 8.13 -6.47 7.55
N LYS A 80 7.35 -7.52 7.85
CA LYS A 80 7.90 -8.65 8.60
C LYS A 80 9.04 -9.22 7.77
N PRO A 81 10.22 -9.51 8.37
CA PRO A 81 11.32 -10.10 7.62
C PRO A 81 10.84 -11.39 6.96
N GLU A 82 11.05 -11.52 5.66
CA GLU A 82 10.80 -12.78 4.95
C GLU A 82 11.78 -13.83 5.48
N ILE A 83 11.25 -14.95 5.96
CA ILE A 83 12.07 -16.06 6.40
C ILE A 83 12.44 -16.84 5.14
N THR A 84 13.72 -17.02 4.90
CA THR A 84 14.18 -17.78 3.75
C THR A 84 13.97 -19.28 3.94
N ARG A 85 13.88 -20.02 2.83
CA ARG A 85 13.78 -21.49 2.88
C ARG A 85 14.97 -22.13 3.61
N ALA A 86 16.16 -21.53 3.52
CA ALA A 86 17.35 -22.02 4.21
C ALA A 86 17.23 -21.85 5.73
N GLU A 87 16.76 -20.68 6.19
CA GLU A 87 16.51 -20.43 7.62
C GLU A 87 15.43 -21.35 8.19
N PHE A 88 14.39 -21.63 7.40
CA PHE A 88 13.36 -22.60 7.77
C PHE A 88 13.91 -24.03 7.93
N LEU A 89 14.70 -24.51 6.98
CA LEU A 89 15.30 -25.85 7.06
C LEU A 89 16.26 -25.95 8.25
N HIS A 90 17.09 -24.93 8.45
CA HIS A 90 17.98 -24.87 9.60
C HIS A 90 17.20 -24.85 10.93
N ALA A 91 16.13 -24.06 11.01
CA ALA A 91 15.26 -24.03 12.17
C ALA A 91 14.60 -25.38 12.45
N LYS A 92 14.19 -26.13 11.42
CA LYS A 92 13.65 -27.50 11.57
C LYS A 92 14.68 -28.48 12.14
N GLU A 93 15.92 -28.41 11.65
CA GLU A 93 17.01 -29.26 12.14
C GLU A 93 17.32 -28.95 13.61
N GLN A 94 17.44 -27.67 13.98
CA GLN A 94 17.70 -27.27 15.36
C GLN A 94 16.52 -27.58 16.28
N HIS A 95 15.27 -27.37 15.82
CA HIS A 95 14.07 -27.68 16.59
C HIS A 95 13.95 -29.17 16.93
N ALA A 96 14.36 -30.04 16.00
CA ALA A 96 14.42 -31.48 16.23
C ALA A 96 15.52 -31.89 17.25
N LEU A 97 16.65 -31.17 17.26
CA LEU A 97 17.76 -31.42 18.19
C LEU A 97 17.47 -30.93 19.62
N GLU A 98 16.75 -29.82 19.77
CA GLU A 98 16.37 -29.22 21.07
C GLU A 98 15.20 -29.94 21.76
N GLY A 99 14.63 -30.98 21.16
CA GLY A 99 13.53 -31.75 21.74
C GLY A 99 12.15 -31.12 21.53
N PHE A 100 11.95 -30.36 20.45
CA PHE A 100 10.67 -29.81 20.00
C PHE A 100 9.93 -28.84 20.95
N PRO A 101 10.57 -27.82 21.55
CA PRO A 101 9.83 -26.79 22.28
C PRO A 101 8.99 -25.95 21.30
N ILE A 102 7.66 -26.11 21.34
CA ILE A 102 6.70 -25.39 20.46
C ILE A 102 6.80 -23.87 20.61
N CYS A 103 7.20 -23.39 21.80
CA CYS A 103 7.37 -21.96 22.11
C CYS A 103 8.83 -21.47 22.00
N GLY A 104 9.74 -22.30 21.46
CA GLY A 104 11.16 -21.96 21.31
C GLY A 104 11.43 -21.01 20.14
N TYR A 105 12.64 -20.46 20.09
CA TYR A 105 13.09 -19.55 19.02
C TYR A 105 12.90 -20.15 17.61
N TYR A 106 13.37 -21.38 17.40
CA TYR A 106 13.22 -22.07 16.12
C TYR A 106 11.78 -22.50 15.81
N GLY A 107 11.00 -22.83 16.85
CA GLY A 107 9.56 -23.12 16.69
C GLY A 107 8.79 -21.92 16.14
N LYS A 108 9.14 -20.71 16.58
CA LYS A 108 8.56 -19.47 16.07
C LYS A 108 8.94 -19.20 14.61
N ILE A 109 10.21 -19.43 14.22
CA ILE A 109 10.67 -19.28 12.83
C ILE A 109 9.90 -20.23 11.89
N ILE A 110 9.67 -21.47 12.32
CA ILE A 110 8.90 -22.47 11.56
C ILE A 110 7.45 -21.99 11.35
N GLN A 111 6.79 -21.54 12.41
CA GLN A 111 5.41 -21.02 12.34
C GLN A 111 5.31 -19.78 11.46
N ASP A 112 6.24 -18.84 11.60
CA ASP A 112 6.25 -17.59 10.83
C ASP A 112 6.47 -17.87 9.32
N TYR A 113 7.32 -18.85 8.96
CA TYR A 113 7.53 -19.28 7.57
C TYR A 113 6.29 -19.97 6.98
N GLU A 114 5.65 -20.86 7.74
CA GLU A 114 4.42 -21.55 7.30
C GLU A 114 3.26 -20.56 7.11
N ALA A 115 3.14 -19.55 7.98
CA ALA A 115 2.19 -18.46 7.81
C ALA A 115 2.49 -17.61 6.56
N GLN A 116 3.76 -17.32 6.26
CA GLN A 116 4.17 -16.61 5.05
C GLN A 116 3.77 -17.38 3.78
N GLU A 117 4.00 -18.69 3.73
CA GLU A 117 3.61 -19.54 2.60
C GLU A 117 2.08 -19.69 2.48
N GLY A 118 1.35 -19.70 3.60
CA GLY A 118 -0.12 -19.68 3.61
C GLY A 118 -0.69 -18.43 2.94
N ILE A 119 -0.18 -17.25 3.31
CA ILE A 119 -0.59 -15.95 2.72
C ILE A 119 -0.30 -15.90 1.22
N LYS A 120 0.86 -16.44 0.77
CA LYS A 120 1.22 -16.48 -0.66
C LYS A 120 0.29 -17.39 -1.48
N ARG A 121 -0.27 -18.44 -0.87
CA ARG A 121 -1.23 -19.35 -1.53
C ARG A 121 -2.65 -18.79 -1.58
N GLU A 122 -3.03 -17.91 -0.65
CA GLU A 122 -4.37 -17.34 -0.56
C GLU A 122 -4.61 -16.14 -1.51
N LEU A 123 -3.55 -15.48 -1.99
CA LEU A 123 -3.66 -14.38 -2.94
C LEU A 123 -3.84 -14.93 -4.37
N PRO A 124 -4.97 -14.64 -5.05
CA PRO A 124 -5.15 -15.09 -6.42
C PRO A 124 -4.13 -14.41 -7.33
N THR A 125 -3.54 -15.21 -8.20
CA THR A 125 -2.59 -14.73 -9.21
C THR A 125 -3.29 -13.81 -10.21
N TYR A 126 -2.51 -12.97 -10.90
CA TYR A 126 -3.02 -12.05 -11.92
C TYR A 126 -3.93 -12.73 -12.95
N TYR A 127 -3.56 -13.94 -13.39
CA TYR A 127 -4.34 -14.70 -14.37
C TYR A 127 -5.65 -15.25 -13.78
N GLU A 128 -5.64 -15.72 -12.53
CA GLU A 128 -6.85 -16.16 -11.82
C GLU A 128 -7.84 -14.98 -11.61
N VAL A 129 -7.33 -13.78 -11.38
CA VAL A 129 -8.15 -12.55 -11.30
C VAL A 129 -8.75 -12.17 -12.66
N ILE A 130 -8.03 -12.40 -13.75
CA ILE A 130 -8.57 -12.14 -15.11
C ILE A 130 -9.63 -13.18 -15.47
N GLU A 131 -9.38 -14.46 -15.21
CA GLU A 131 -10.30 -15.55 -15.53
C GLU A 131 -11.61 -15.42 -14.75
N SER A 132 -11.53 -15.08 -13.46
CA SER A 132 -12.72 -14.79 -12.64
C SER A 132 -13.52 -13.60 -13.19
N ARG A 133 -12.86 -12.50 -13.57
CA ARG A 133 -13.54 -11.34 -14.20
C ARG A 133 -14.13 -11.63 -15.57
N ALA A 134 -13.51 -12.50 -16.36
CA ALA A 134 -14.04 -12.91 -17.66
C ALA A 134 -15.32 -13.75 -17.53
N SER A 135 -15.50 -14.44 -16.39
CA SER A 135 -16.69 -15.21 -16.07
C SER A 135 -17.83 -14.37 -15.46
N GLU A 136 -17.56 -13.13 -15.05
CA GLU A 136 -18.58 -12.24 -14.50
C GLU A 136 -19.47 -11.68 -15.63
N PRO A 137 -20.80 -11.82 -15.54
CA PRO A 137 -21.70 -11.22 -16.51
C PRO A 137 -21.54 -9.69 -16.48
N MET A 138 -21.26 -9.12 -17.65
CA MET A 138 -21.08 -7.66 -17.82
C MET A 138 -22.25 -6.91 -17.14
N PRO A 139 -21.98 -5.92 -16.27
CA PRO A 139 -23.03 -5.17 -15.59
C PRO A 139 -24.04 -4.59 -16.60
N VAL A 140 -25.33 -4.86 -16.39
CA VAL A 140 -26.43 -4.54 -17.32
C VAL A 140 -26.44 -3.05 -17.72
N ASP A 141 -26.04 -2.18 -16.79
CA ASP A 141 -25.98 -0.73 -16.95
C ASP A 141 -24.86 -0.28 -17.90
N LEU A 142 -23.70 -0.96 -17.87
CA LEU A 142 -22.59 -0.70 -18.81
C LEU A 142 -22.94 -1.17 -20.22
N LYS A 143 -23.62 -2.31 -20.34
CA LYS A 143 -24.07 -2.84 -21.64
C LYS A 143 -25.09 -1.93 -22.31
N ALA A 144 -26.00 -1.34 -21.53
CA ALA A 144 -26.95 -0.35 -22.03
C ALA A 144 -26.23 0.93 -22.52
N ARG A 145 -25.31 1.48 -21.70
CA ARG A 145 -24.55 2.69 -22.04
C ARG A 145 -23.67 2.51 -23.29
N LEU A 146 -23.00 1.37 -23.43
CA LEU A 146 -22.23 1.04 -24.64
C LEU A 146 -23.15 0.92 -25.87
N GLY A 147 -24.34 0.32 -25.70
CA GLY A 147 -25.32 0.22 -26.78
C GLY A 147 -25.81 1.58 -27.26
N ASP A 148 -26.01 2.52 -26.34
CA ASP A 148 -26.44 3.89 -26.66
C ASP A 148 -25.31 4.71 -27.32
N GLU A 149 -24.06 4.54 -26.89
CA GLU A 149 -22.89 5.15 -27.52
C GLU A 149 -22.65 4.64 -28.94
N ILE A 150 -22.77 3.33 -29.17
CA ILE A 150 -22.61 2.74 -30.51
C ILE A 150 -23.67 3.29 -31.47
N LYS A 151 -24.94 3.35 -31.05
CA LYS A 151 -26.02 3.94 -31.85
C LYS A 151 -25.80 5.42 -32.15
N LYS A 152 -25.22 6.16 -31.21
CA LYS A 152 -24.90 7.58 -31.39
C LYS A 152 -23.82 7.76 -32.47
N ILE A 153 -22.75 6.96 -32.41
CA ILE A 153 -21.66 6.97 -33.41
C ILE A 153 -22.18 6.56 -34.80
N GLU A 154 -23.03 5.53 -34.87
CA GLU A 154 -23.65 5.10 -36.14
C GLU A 154 -24.57 6.17 -36.75
N ASN A 155 -25.28 6.94 -35.92
CA ASN A 155 -26.13 8.03 -36.40
C ASN A 155 -25.33 9.27 -36.80
N GLU A 156 -24.23 9.58 -36.10
CA GLU A 156 -23.32 10.66 -36.46
C GLU A 156 -22.67 10.37 -37.83
N ASN A 157 -22.23 9.13 -38.08
CA ASN A 157 -21.65 8.73 -39.37
C ASN A 157 -22.66 8.72 -40.54
N LYS A 158 -23.97 8.56 -40.29
CA LYS A 158 -25.02 8.65 -41.32
C LYS A 158 -25.43 10.09 -41.66
N SER A 159 -24.97 11.08 -40.90
CA SER A 159 -25.27 12.50 -41.13
C SER A 159 -24.20 13.23 -41.96
N VAL A 160 -23.18 12.51 -42.39
CA VAL A 160 -22.01 13.03 -43.13
C VAL A 160 -22.03 12.65 -44.62
N ASP A 161 -23.05 11.93 -45.10
CA ASP A 161 -23.32 11.67 -46.52
C ASP A 161 -24.49 12.53 -47.07
#